data_AF-A0A937YHR9-F1
#
_entry.id   AF-A0A937YHR9-F1
#
_cell.length_a   1.000
_cell.length_b   1.000
_cell.length_c   1.000
_cell.angle_alpha   90.00
_cell.angle_beta   90.00
_cell.angle_gamma   90.00
#
_symmetry.space_group_name_H-M   'P 1'
#
loop_
_entity.id
_entity.type
_entity.pdbx_description
1 polymer ?
#
loop_
_entity_poly.entity_id
_entity_poly.type
_entity_poly.pdbx_seq_one_letter_code
_entity_poly.pdbx_strand_id
1 'polypeptide(L)'
;MSYIVDLMQGKTEPLPDRISLERYVRESSFITRFLSRVVKDKALVVYQVLFHLSWFETGKGEIIVPWARVGSFIRSEQGNIINDANTVKRRLPDLFEHKCIAVNRQRGNANEISVHLPSDVPACSELINQEEREARDEFPHKDERDYYNDSNRRLLILSRDRQTCVYCTVVLSEETFVFDHLVPVAKAGTNKKHNLVAVCEVCNQRKSESEPIQFLRENYRQQLLTQGEFL
;
A
#
# COMPACT_ATOMS: atom_id res chain seq x y z
N MET A 1 -15.80 -9.27 -17.88
CA MET A 1 -14.67 -8.31 -17.76
C MET A 1 -14.68 -7.78 -16.34
N SER A 2 -13.51 -7.59 -15.73
CA SER A 2 -13.37 -7.16 -14.33
C SER A 2 -13.00 -5.68 -14.31
N TYR A 3 -13.71 -4.90 -13.49
CA TYR A 3 -13.49 -3.46 -13.34
C TYR A 3 -12.03 -3.12 -13.01
N ILE A 4 -11.41 -3.83 -12.06
CA ILE A 4 -10.00 -3.58 -11.70
C ILE A 4 -9.04 -3.92 -12.85
N VAL A 5 -9.30 -4.98 -13.61
CA VAL A 5 -8.48 -5.33 -14.79
C VAL A 5 -8.59 -4.26 -15.86
N ASP A 6 -9.80 -3.76 -16.10
CA ASP A 6 -10.03 -2.71 -17.09
C ASP A 6 -9.35 -1.39 -16.68
N LEU A 7 -9.33 -1.04 -15.38
CA LEU A 7 -8.56 0.09 -14.85
C LEU A 7 -7.05 -0.09 -15.07
N MET A 8 -6.52 -1.28 -14.73
CA MET A 8 -5.09 -1.58 -14.90
C MET A 8 -4.65 -1.51 -16.37
N GLN A 9 -5.55 -1.82 -17.30
CA GLN A 9 -5.30 -1.81 -18.73
C GLN A 9 -5.62 -0.45 -19.40
N GLY A 10 -6.07 0.55 -18.63
CA GLY A 10 -6.50 1.84 -19.17
C GLY A 10 -7.71 1.74 -20.11
N LYS A 11 -8.50 0.67 -20.01
CA LYS A 11 -9.71 0.46 -20.82
C LYS A 11 -10.92 1.22 -20.28
N THR A 12 -10.87 1.61 -19.02
CA THR A 12 -11.89 2.43 -18.35
C THR A 12 -11.23 3.44 -17.45
N GLU A 13 -11.86 4.60 -17.30
CA GLU A 13 -11.47 5.62 -16.32
C GLU A 13 -12.02 5.26 -14.92
N PRO A 14 -11.39 5.75 -13.84
CA PRO A 14 -11.91 5.61 -12.48
C PRO A 14 -13.28 6.27 -12.31
N LEU A 15 -14.24 5.52 -11.75
CA LEU A 15 -15.57 6.03 -11.47
C LEU A 15 -15.68 6.49 -10.00
N PRO A 16 -16.26 7.67 -9.70
CA PRO A 16 -16.34 8.20 -8.33
C PRO A 16 -17.10 7.31 -7.34
N ASP A 17 -18.06 6.52 -7.83
CA ASP A 17 -18.89 5.61 -7.04
C ASP A 17 -18.31 4.19 -6.93
N ARG A 18 -17.06 4.00 -7.37
CA ARG A 18 -16.34 2.72 -7.32
C ARG A 18 -15.01 2.87 -6.62
N ILE A 19 -14.50 1.75 -6.11
CA ILE A 19 -13.19 1.71 -5.47
C ILE A 19 -12.08 2.10 -6.47
N SER A 20 -11.11 2.90 -6.03
CA SER A 20 -9.90 3.17 -6.80
C SER A 20 -8.95 1.96 -6.81
N LEU A 21 -8.08 1.84 -7.82
CA LEU A 21 -7.04 0.81 -7.85
C LEU A 21 -6.15 0.81 -6.59
N GLU A 22 -5.71 1.99 -6.15
CA GLU A 22 -4.88 2.14 -4.94
C GLU A 22 -5.58 1.59 -3.70
N ARG A 23 -6.82 2.04 -3.45
CA ARG A 23 -7.63 1.52 -2.34
C ARG A 23 -7.85 0.01 -2.46
N TYR A 24 -8.16 -0.52 -3.65
CA TYR A 24 -8.33 -1.97 -3.83
C TYR A 24 -7.08 -2.75 -3.43
N VAL A 25 -5.90 -2.34 -3.89
CA VAL A 25 -4.64 -3.02 -3.57
C VAL A 25 -4.37 -3.00 -2.06
N ARG A 26 -4.57 -1.84 -1.42
CA ARG A 26 -4.41 -1.69 0.03
C ARG A 26 -5.37 -2.60 0.79
N GLU A 27 -6.66 -2.55 0.49
CA GLU A 27 -7.69 -3.36 1.16
C GLU A 27 -7.50 -4.85 0.89
N SER A 28 -7.08 -5.25 -0.32
CA SER A 28 -6.75 -6.64 -0.63
C SER A 28 -5.59 -7.15 0.24
N SER A 29 -4.60 -6.31 0.55
CA SER A 29 -3.49 -6.69 1.45
C SER A 29 -3.96 -6.88 2.90
N PHE A 30 -4.99 -6.14 3.32
CA PHE A 30 -5.53 -6.20 4.68
C PHE A 30 -6.28 -7.49 4.96
N ILE A 31 -6.73 -8.21 3.93
CA ILE A 31 -7.40 -9.50 4.09
C ILE A 31 -6.47 -10.51 4.75
N THR A 32 -5.25 -10.67 4.23
CA THR A 32 -4.28 -11.63 4.76
C THR A 32 -3.53 -11.10 5.96
N ARG A 33 -3.35 -9.78 6.08
CA ARG A 33 -2.63 -9.15 7.21
C ARG A 33 -3.47 -9.03 8.48
N PHE A 34 -4.74 -8.67 8.35
CA PHE A 34 -5.61 -8.34 9.49
C PHE A 34 -6.83 -9.25 9.58
N LEU A 35 -7.59 -9.41 8.49
CA LEU A 35 -8.85 -10.15 8.55
C LEU A 35 -8.63 -11.63 8.88
N SER A 36 -7.53 -12.22 8.43
CA SER A 36 -7.09 -13.58 8.80
C SER A 36 -6.90 -13.80 10.31
N ARG A 37 -6.72 -12.73 11.09
CA ARG A 37 -6.60 -12.77 12.56
C ARG A 37 -7.94 -12.60 13.27
N VAL A 38 -8.99 -12.24 12.52
CA VAL A 38 -10.33 -11.91 13.04
C VAL A 38 -11.32 -13.03 12.74
N VAL A 39 -11.34 -13.53 11.50
CA VAL A 39 -12.30 -14.56 11.06
C VAL A 39 -11.64 -15.92 10.91
N LYS A 40 -12.41 -16.99 11.04
CA LYS A 40 -11.92 -18.38 10.88
C LYS A 40 -11.52 -18.65 9.43
N ASP A 41 -10.51 -19.49 9.19
CA ASP A 41 -9.97 -19.80 7.85
C ASP A 41 -11.04 -20.11 6.80
N LYS A 42 -12.01 -20.96 7.16
CA LYS A 42 -13.08 -21.35 6.22
C LYS A 42 -14.06 -20.21 5.90
N ALA A 43 -14.21 -19.24 6.81
CA ALA A 43 -14.97 -18.03 6.57
C ALA A 43 -14.15 -16.99 5.78
N LEU A 44 -12.84 -16.88 6.06
CA LEU A 44 -11.91 -16.04 5.31
C LEU A 44 -11.94 -16.34 3.81
N VAL A 45 -11.95 -17.62 3.42
CA VAL A 45 -12.04 -18.03 2.01
C VAL A 45 -13.35 -17.57 1.37
N VAL A 46 -14.48 -17.67 2.08
CA VAL A 46 -15.77 -17.16 1.59
C VAL A 46 -15.71 -15.65 1.41
N TYR A 47 -15.12 -14.93 2.37
CA TYR A 47 -14.94 -13.49 2.28
C TYR A 47 -14.05 -13.11 1.10
N GLN A 48 -12.93 -13.79 0.86
CA GLN A 48 -12.05 -13.54 -0.29
C GLN A 48 -12.79 -13.66 -1.63
N VAL A 49 -13.63 -14.69 -1.78
CA VAL A 49 -14.47 -14.84 -2.98
C VAL A 49 -15.48 -13.70 -3.09
N LEU A 50 -16.15 -13.33 -1.99
CA LEU A 50 -17.10 -12.21 -2.00
C LEU A 50 -16.42 -10.88 -2.30
N PHE A 51 -15.23 -10.62 -1.74
CA PHE A 51 -14.41 -9.44 -2.01
C PHE A 51 -14.00 -9.37 -3.49
N HIS A 52 -13.65 -10.51 -4.10
CA HIS A 52 -13.35 -10.58 -5.52
C HIS A 52 -14.59 -10.28 -6.39
N LEU A 53 -15.71 -10.96 -6.13
CA LEU A 53 -16.93 -10.77 -6.91
C LEU A 53 -17.53 -9.37 -6.76
N SER A 54 -17.29 -8.69 -5.63
CA SER A 54 -17.72 -7.32 -5.37
C SER A 54 -16.70 -6.32 -5.90
N TRP A 55 -15.66 -6.05 -5.12
CA TRP A 55 -14.73 -4.96 -5.34
C TRP A 55 -13.83 -5.15 -6.57
N PHE A 56 -13.45 -6.38 -6.91
CA PHE A 56 -12.62 -6.62 -8.10
C PHE A 56 -13.43 -6.62 -9.40
N GLU A 57 -14.51 -7.41 -9.48
CA GLU A 57 -15.30 -7.52 -10.71
C GLU A 57 -16.11 -6.25 -10.99
N THR A 58 -16.73 -5.65 -9.97
CA THR A 58 -17.70 -4.55 -10.16
C THR A 58 -17.19 -3.19 -9.71
N GLY A 59 -16.26 -3.17 -8.75
CA GLY A 59 -15.80 -1.95 -8.09
C GLY A 59 -16.70 -1.46 -6.95
N LYS A 60 -17.76 -2.19 -6.61
CA LYS A 60 -18.71 -1.87 -5.52
C LYS A 60 -18.75 -2.98 -4.48
N GLY A 61 -19.17 -2.64 -3.26
CA GLY A 61 -19.34 -3.60 -2.17
C GLY A 61 -20.66 -4.36 -2.24
N GLU A 62 -21.67 -3.79 -2.89
CA GLU A 62 -22.98 -4.38 -3.06
C GLU A 62 -23.04 -5.30 -4.29
N ILE A 63 -23.38 -6.56 -4.06
CA ILE A 63 -23.54 -7.55 -5.13
C ILE A 63 -24.78 -8.41 -4.92
N ILE A 64 -25.35 -8.88 -6.02
CA ILE A 64 -26.42 -9.87 -6.03
C ILE A 64 -25.83 -11.17 -6.60
N VAL A 65 -25.58 -12.14 -5.73
CA VAL A 65 -24.99 -13.43 -6.14
C VAL A 65 -25.60 -14.62 -5.39
N PRO A 66 -26.00 -15.69 -6.10
CA PRO A 66 -26.42 -16.93 -5.44
C PRO A 66 -25.27 -17.56 -4.65
N TRP A 67 -25.55 -18.08 -3.46
CA TRP A 67 -24.54 -18.77 -2.64
C TRP A 67 -23.88 -19.96 -3.34
N ALA A 68 -24.60 -20.63 -4.26
CA ALA A 68 -24.02 -21.69 -5.08
C ALA A 68 -22.90 -21.18 -6.00
N ARG A 69 -23.03 -19.96 -6.57
CA ARG A 69 -21.97 -19.34 -7.37
C ARG A 69 -20.76 -19.01 -6.49
N VAL A 70 -20.97 -18.49 -5.27
CA VAL A 70 -19.87 -18.28 -4.32
C VAL A 70 -19.13 -19.60 -4.02
N GLY A 71 -19.88 -20.69 -3.78
CA GLY A 71 -19.31 -22.02 -3.54
C GLY A 71 -18.47 -22.57 -4.70
N SER A 72 -18.85 -22.25 -5.95
CA SER A 72 -18.15 -22.73 -7.14
C SER A 72 -16.69 -22.26 -7.27
N PHE A 73 -16.31 -21.17 -6.57
CA PHE A 73 -14.93 -20.69 -6.50
C PHE A 73 -14.10 -21.36 -5.41
N ILE A 74 -14.72 -22.16 -4.53
CA ILE A 74 -14.07 -22.76 -3.38
C ILE A 74 -13.86 -24.25 -3.65
N ARG A 75 -12.61 -24.70 -3.52
CA ARG A 75 -12.22 -26.10 -3.61
C ARG A 75 -11.92 -26.67 -2.23
N SER A 76 -12.27 -27.94 -2.01
CA SER A 76 -11.84 -28.68 -0.84
C SER A 76 -10.35 -29.04 -0.94
N GLU A 77 -9.77 -29.52 0.17
CA GLU A 77 -8.39 -30.05 0.20
C GLU A 77 -8.19 -31.21 -0.80
N GLN A 78 -9.24 -31.95 -1.11
CA GLN A 78 -9.23 -33.05 -2.09
C GLN A 78 -9.48 -32.55 -3.54
N GLY A 79 -9.56 -31.24 -3.76
CA GLY A 79 -9.75 -30.62 -5.08
C GLY A 79 -11.20 -30.53 -5.56
N ASN A 80 -12.16 -31.06 -4.80
CA ASN A 80 -13.57 -31.06 -5.16
C ASN A 80 -14.19 -29.67 -5.01
N ILE A 81 -14.99 -29.24 -5.98
CA ILE A 81 -15.71 -27.96 -5.90
C ILE A 81 -16.83 -28.06 -4.86
N ILE A 82 -16.98 -27.01 -4.07
CA ILE A 82 -18.08 -26.91 -3.10
C ILE A 82 -19.35 -26.47 -3.84
N ASN A 83 -20.06 -27.45 -4.41
CA ASN A 83 -21.26 -27.20 -5.22
C ASN A 83 -22.50 -26.90 -4.36
N ASP A 84 -22.46 -27.23 -3.07
CA ASP A 84 -23.58 -27.07 -2.16
C ASP A 84 -23.54 -25.71 -1.43
N ALA A 85 -24.60 -24.92 -1.64
CA ALA A 85 -24.84 -23.66 -0.96
C ALA A 85 -24.80 -23.78 0.57
N ASN A 86 -25.11 -24.94 1.16
CA ASN A 86 -25.07 -25.11 2.61
C ASN A 86 -23.66 -24.98 3.19
N THR A 87 -22.62 -25.33 2.44
CA THR A 87 -21.25 -25.21 2.95
C THR A 87 -20.81 -23.77 3.06
N VAL A 88 -21.18 -22.92 2.10
CA VAL A 88 -20.99 -21.46 2.19
C VAL A 88 -21.84 -20.90 3.35
N LYS A 89 -23.12 -21.24 3.41
CA LYS A 89 -24.05 -20.77 4.46
C LYS A 89 -23.57 -21.05 5.87
N ARG A 90 -22.94 -22.21 6.11
CA ARG A 90 -22.36 -22.58 7.41
C ARG A 90 -21.21 -21.68 7.87
N ARG A 91 -20.59 -20.91 6.97
CA ARG A 91 -19.47 -20.00 7.27
C ARG A 91 -19.90 -18.54 7.40
N LEU A 92 -21.11 -18.19 6.94
CA LEU A 92 -21.64 -16.83 7.02
C LEU A 92 -21.80 -16.29 8.46
N PRO A 93 -22.17 -17.08 9.48
CA PRO A 93 -22.32 -16.56 10.84
C PRO A 93 -21.08 -15.83 11.36
N ASP A 94 -19.88 -16.37 11.07
CA ASP A 94 -18.59 -15.78 11.43
C ASP A 94 -18.38 -14.42 10.75
N LEU A 95 -18.73 -14.32 9.46
CA LEU A 95 -18.65 -13.07 8.70
C LEU A 95 -19.68 -12.03 9.17
N PHE A 96 -20.86 -12.46 9.63
CA PHE A 96 -21.86 -11.56 10.21
C PHE A 96 -21.46 -11.06 11.59
N GLU A 97 -20.95 -11.95 12.44
CA GLU A 97 -20.47 -11.64 13.78
C GLU A 97 -19.42 -10.53 13.75
N HIS A 98 -18.48 -10.62 12.82
CA HIS A 98 -17.42 -9.62 12.64
C HIS A 98 -17.80 -8.47 11.70
N LYS A 99 -19.05 -8.40 11.22
CA LYS A 99 -19.53 -7.36 10.28
C LYS A 99 -18.71 -7.25 8.99
N CYS A 100 -18.18 -8.37 8.51
CA CYS A 100 -17.50 -8.43 7.21
C CYS A 100 -18.49 -8.32 6.05
N ILE A 101 -19.72 -8.79 6.26
CA ILE A 101 -20.81 -8.71 5.28
C ILE A 101 -22.14 -8.37 5.96
N ALA A 102 -23.06 -7.80 5.18
CA ALA A 102 -24.47 -7.69 5.50
C ALA A 102 -25.32 -8.29 4.37
N VAL A 103 -26.50 -8.80 4.68
CA VAL A 103 -27.42 -9.37 3.68
C VAL A 103 -28.77 -8.69 3.76
N ASN A 104 -29.16 -8.05 2.67
CA ASN A 104 -30.47 -7.47 2.48
C ASN A 104 -31.39 -8.48 1.77
N ARG A 105 -32.30 -9.10 2.54
CA ARG A 105 -33.19 -10.15 2.04
C ARG A 105 -34.33 -9.54 1.23
N GLN A 106 -34.38 -9.85 -0.05
CA GLN A 106 -35.50 -9.46 -0.92
C GLN A 106 -36.49 -10.63 -1.05
N ARG A 107 -37.80 -10.37 -0.95
CA ARG A 107 -38.82 -11.40 -1.20
C ARG A 107 -38.89 -11.68 -2.71
N GLY A 108 -38.63 -12.93 -3.11
CA GLY A 108 -38.77 -13.38 -4.50
C GLY A 108 -37.57 -13.10 -5.42
N ASN A 109 -36.55 -12.37 -4.94
CA ASN A 109 -35.33 -12.06 -5.68
C ASN A 109 -34.09 -12.65 -4.99
N ALA A 110 -32.96 -12.71 -5.72
CA ALA A 110 -31.68 -13.07 -5.13
C ALA A 110 -31.28 -12.05 -4.05
N ASN A 111 -30.63 -12.52 -2.98
CA ASN A 111 -30.20 -11.65 -1.89
C ASN A 111 -29.13 -10.67 -2.37
N GLU A 112 -29.26 -9.42 -1.94
CA GLU A 112 -28.20 -8.42 -2.05
C GLU A 112 -27.27 -8.58 -0.84
N ILE A 113 -25.97 -8.60 -1.12
CA ILE A 113 -24.91 -8.78 -0.13
C ILE A 113 -24.06 -7.52 -0.18
N SER A 114 -23.92 -6.86 0.97
CA SER A 114 -22.96 -5.77 1.16
C SER A 114 -21.68 -6.36 1.73
N VAL A 115 -20.57 -6.24 0.99
CA VAL A 115 -19.24 -6.69 1.40
C VAL A 115 -18.46 -5.48 1.91
N HIS A 116 -18.20 -5.44 3.22
CA HIS A 116 -17.41 -4.36 3.82
C HIS A 116 -15.93 -4.54 3.48
N LEU A 117 -15.19 -3.45 3.35
CA LEU A 117 -13.74 -3.51 3.20
C LEU A 117 -13.10 -3.89 4.54
N PRO A 118 -11.90 -4.52 4.56
CA PRO A 118 -11.22 -4.81 5.82
C PRO A 118 -11.04 -3.58 6.71
N SER A 119 -10.76 -2.40 6.16
CA SER A 119 -10.68 -1.16 6.96
C SER A 119 -12.00 -0.72 7.60
N ASP A 120 -13.14 -1.13 7.04
CA ASP A 120 -14.48 -0.84 7.56
C ASP A 120 -14.95 -1.90 8.59
N VAL A 121 -14.26 -3.04 8.70
CA VAL A 121 -14.52 -4.08 9.70
C VAL A 121 -13.96 -3.63 11.06
N PRO A 122 -14.76 -3.53 12.13
CA PRO A 122 -14.32 -2.91 13.39
C PRO A 122 -13.04 -3.51 13.98
N ALA A 123 -12.98 -4.83 14.10
CA ALA A 123 -11.80 -5.51 14.64
C ALA A 123 -10.55 -5.33 13.77
N CYS A 124 -10.71 -5.29 12.44
CA CYS A 124 -9.61 -5.01 11.53
C CYS A 124 -9.17 -3.55 11.61
N SER A 125 -10.10 -2.61 11.71
CA SER A 125 -9.82 -1.18 11.90
C SER A 125 -8.99 -0.95 13.16
N GLU A 126 -9.31 -1.61 14.27
CA GLU A 126 -8.51 -1.54 15.50
C GLU A 126 -7.08 -2.05 15.30
N LEU A 127 -6.91 -3.20 14.63
CA LEU A 127 -5.59 -3.77 14.32
C LEU A 127 -4.76 -2.87 13.39
N ILE A 128 -5.39 -2.31 12.36
CA ILE A 128 -4.76 -1.36 11.43
C ILE A 128 -4.26 -0.14 12.21
N ASN A 129 -5.14 0.47 13.01
CA ASN A 129 -4.80 1.65 13.80
C ASN A 129 -3.70 1.36 14.84
N GLN A 130 -3.68 0.15 15.41
CA GLN A 130 -2.63 -0.28 16.33
C GLN A 130 -1.28 -0.37 15.60
N GLU A 131 -1.23 -1.05 14.47
CA GLU A 131 0.02 -1.19 13.70
C GLU A 131 0.51 0.17 13.17
N GLU A 132 -0.39 1.08 12.79
CA GLU A 132 -0.04 2.45 12.42
C GLU A 132 0.47 3.29 13.61
N ARG A 133 0.04 3.01 14.84
CA ARG A 133 0.58 3.65 16.05
C ARG A 133 1.97 3.09 16.36
N GLU A 134 2.10 1.77 16.36
CA GLU A 134 3.37 1.08 16.58
C GLU A 134 4.43 1.52 15.56
N ALA A 135 4.08 1.59 14.27
CA ALA A 135 4.96 2.12 13.25
C ALA A 135 5.34 3.59 13.53
N ARG A 136 4.40 4.43 13.96
CA ARG A 136 4.70 5.83 14.33
C ARG A 136 5.64 5.93 15.53
N ASP A 137 5.51 5.04 16.50
CA ASP A 137 6.34 5.03 17.71
C ASP A 137 7.72 4.40 17.46
N GLU A 138 7.81 3.43 16.55
CA GLU A 138 9.05 2.77 16.12
C GLU A 138 9.92 3.69 15.26
N PHE A 139 9.32 4.63 14.51
CA PHE A 139 10.04 5.75 13.92
C PHE A 139 10.20 6.86 14.97
N PRO A 140 11.39 7.05 15.57
CA PRO A 140 11.58 8.06 16.59
C PRO A 140 11.12 9.43 16.07
N HIS A 141 10.49 10.21 16.95
CA HIS A 141 10.08 11.60 16.70
C HIS A 141 11.04 12.26 15.72
N LYS A 142 10.53 12.69 14.55
CA LYS A 142 11.35 13.31 13.51
C LYS A 142 12.28 14.31 14.17
N ASP A 143 13.58 14.15 13.94
CA ASP A 143 14.56 15.07 14.51
C ASP A 143 14.31 16.47 13.92
N GLU A 144 13.67 17.32 14.73
CA GLU A 144 13.20 18.65 14.34
C GLU A 144 14.35 19.68 14.31
N ARG A 145 15.56 19.30 14.72
CA ARG A 145 16.72 20.19 14.74
C ARG A 145 17.12 20.61 13.33
N ASP A 146 17.70 21.80 13.21
CA ASP A 146 18.33 22.25 11.98
C ASP A 146 19.70 21.54 11.81
N TYR A 147 19.85 20.81 10.71
CA TYR A 147 21.06 20.09 10.32
C TYR A 147 21.83 20.80 9.21
N TYR A 148 21.24 21.82 8.57
CA TYR A 148 21.85 22.55 7.47
C TYR A 148 22.81 23.62 7.99
N ASN A 149 22.36 24.40 8.98
CA ASN A 149 23.07 25.56 9.52
C ASN A 149 24.03 25.22 10.69
N ASP A 150 23.95 24.02 11.26
CA ASP A 150 24.80 23.58 12.38
C ASP A 150 25.93 22.67 11.88
N SER A 151 27.16 23.19 11.82
CA SER A 151 28.34 22.48 11.30
C SER A 151 28.60 21.12 11.94
N ASN A 152 28.36 20.95 13.24
CA ASN A 152 28.58 19.68 13.93
C ASN A 152 27.55 18.62 13.48
N ARG A 153 26.33 19.07 13.18
CA ARG A 153 25.27 18.21 12.67
C ARG A 153 25.44 17.88 11.19
N ARG A 154 26.16 18.72 10.43
CA ARG A 154 26.43 18.45 9.01
C ARG A 154 27.17 17.12 8.83
N LEU A 155 28.16 16.87 9.68
CA LEU A 155 28.97 15.65 9.64
C LEU A 155 28.16 14.38 9.93
N LEU A 156 27.07 14.49 10.70
CA LEU A 156 26.17 13.36 10.97
C LEU A 156 25.42 12.89 9.72
N ILE A 157 25.12 13.79 8.78
CA ILE A 157 24.50 13.44 7.50
C ILE A 157 25.52 12.74 6.59
N LEU A 158 26.73 13.30 6.49
CA LEU A 158 27.81 12.69 5.70
C LEU A 158 28.12 11.26 6.18
N SER A 159 28.20 11.06 7.50
CA SER A 159 28.41 9.74 8.09
C SER A 159 27.23 8.79 7.85
N ARG A 160 25.97 9.27 7.98
CA ARG A 160 24.76 8.51 7.66
C ARG A 160 24.79 8.01 6.22
N ASP A 161 25.20 8.88 5.30
CA ASP A 161 25.27 8.61 3.86
C ASP A 161 26.59 7.93 3.46
N ARG A 162 27.29 7.32 4.43
CA ARG A 162 28.50 6.50 4.22
C ARG A 162 29.63 7.23 3.49
N GLN A 163 29.69 8.55 3.62
CA GLN A 163 30.68 9.39 2.93
C GLN A 163 30.65 9.17 1.40
N THR A 164 29.48 8.92 0.83
CA THR A 164 29.29 8.82 -0.62
C THR A 164 28.15 9.71 -1.08
N CYS A 165 28.23 10.17 -2.33
CA CYS A 165 27.15 10.92 -2.94
C CYS A 165 25.93 10.02 -3.11
N VAL A 166 24.79 10.42 -2.55
CA VAL A 166 23.53 9.67 -2.66
C VAL A 166 23.09 9.48 -4.11
N TYR A 167 23.52 10.33 -5.05
CA TYR A 167 23.08 10.29 -6.44
C TYR A 167 24.00 9.59 -7.44
N CYS A 168 25.30 9.48 -7.12
CA CYS A 168 26.28 8.95 -8.07
C CYS A 168 27.40 8.14 -7.40
N THR A 169 27.23 7.77 -6.12
CA THR A 169 28.09 6.89 -5.31
C THR A 169 29.57 7.29 -5.16
N VAL A 170 30.00 8.41 -5.78
CA VAL A 170 31.35 8.93 -5.61
C VAL A 170 31.66 9.20 -4.14
N VAL A 171 32.88 8.88 -3.72
CA VAL A 171 33.36 9.11 -2.37
C VAL A 171 33.44 10.62 -2.10
N LEU A 172 32.96 11.01 -0.93
CA LEU A 172 32.94 12.38 -0.43
C LEU A 172 33.83 12.51 0.81
N SER A 173 34.43 13.68 0.97
CA SER A 173 35.13 14.11 2.18
C SER A 173 34.37 15.24 2.86
N GLU A 174 34.76 15.59 4.08
CA GLU A 174 34.21 16.74 4.81
C GLU A 174 34.36 18.08 4.05
N GLU A 175 35.34 18.16 3.15
CA GLU A 175 35.67 19.35 2.35
C GLU A 175 34.90 19.41 1.02
N THR A 176 34.42 18.26 0.52
CA THR A 176 33.88 18.13 -0.84
C THR A 176 32.38 17.87 -0.88
N PHE A 177 31.76 17.47 0.23
CA PHE A 177 30.33 17.25 0.28
C PHE A 177 29.55 18.56 0.38
N VAL A 178 28.42 18.59 -0.30
CA VAL A 178 27.38 19.61 -0.10
C VAL A 178 26.08 18.93 0.29
N PHE A 179 25.10 19.73 0.73
CA PHE A 179 23.76 19.25 0.98
C PHE A 179 22.83 19.53 -0.18
N ASP A 180 22.06 18.52 -0.52
CA ASP A 180 20.84 18.68 -1.30
C ASP A 180 19.62 18.44 -0.41
N HIS A 181 18.55 19.19 -0.71
CA HIS A 181 17.24 18.97 -0.11
C HIS A 181 16.42 18.02 -1.00
N LEU A 182 16.04 16.87 -0.45
CA LEU A 182 15.21 15.89 -1.14
C LEU A 182 13.89 16.52 -1.64
N VAL A 183 13.20 17.22 -0.76
CA VAL A 183 12.17 18.19 -1.14
C VAL A 183 12.84 19.55 -1.24
N PRO A 184 12.90 20.20 -2.42
CA PRO A 184 13.51 21.52 -2.57
C PRO A 184 12.88 22.56 -1.64
N VAL A 185 13.67 23.54 -1.19
CA VAL A 185 13.18 24.64 -0.33
C VAL A 185 12.01 25.39 -0.99
N ALA A 186 12.05 25.59 -2.31
CA ALA A 186 10.96 26.19 -3.09
C ALA A 186 9.62 25.42 -3.00
N LYS A 187 9.68 24.12 -2.64
CA LYS A 187 8.52 23.23 -2.43
C LYS A 187 8.28 22.95 -0.94
N ALA A 188 8.65 23.89 -0.06
CA ALA A 188 8.54 23.80 1.40
C ALA A 188 9.40 22.69 2.05
N GLY A 189 10.54 22.37 1.45
CA GLY A 189 11.55 21.51 2.04
C GLY A 189 12.16 22.07 3.33
N THR A 190 12.36 21.21 4.33
CA THR A 190 12.91 21.59 5.65
C THR A 190 14.42 21.38 5.74
N ASN A 191 15.12 22.08 6.65
CA ASN A 191 16.53 21.84 7.00
C ASN A 191 16.75 20.67 7.98
N LYS A 192 15.74 19.81 8.16
CA LYS A 192 15.78 18.69 9.10
C LYS A 192 16.58 17.53 8.53
N LYS A 193 17.13 16.70 9.43
CA LYS A 193 17.94 15.52 9.10
C LYS A 193 17.34 14.65 7.99
N HIS A 194 16.03 14.43 8.01
CA HIS A 194 15.34 13.54 7.07
C HIS A 194 15.17 14.12 5.65
N ASN A 195 15.38 15.42 5.45
CA ASN A 195 15.25 16.07 4.14
C ASN A 195 16.60 16.43 3.50
N LEU A 196 17.71 16.24 4.23
CA LEU A 196 19.06 16.54 3.74
C LEU A 196 19.79 15.26 3.39
N VAL A 197 20.54 15.29 2.28
CA VAL A 197 21.44 14.22 1.83
C VAL A 197 22.81 14.79 1.46
N ALA A 198 23.87 14.02 1.70
CA ALA A 198 25.22 14.34 1.28
C ALA A 198 25.40 14.00 -0.20
N VAL A 199 25.80 15.00 -0.99
CA VAL A 199 25.98 14.86 -2.44
C VAL A 199 27.26 15.57 -2.89
N CYS A 200 27.77 15.21 -4.07
CA CYS A 200 28.79 15.99 -4.73
C CYS A 200 28.20 17.26 -5.36
N GLU A 201 29.03 18.29 -5.52
CA GLU A 201 28.60 19.56 -6.11
C GLU A 201 28.01 19.40 -7.52
N VAL A 202 28.58 18.51 -8.34
CA VAL A 202 28.10 18.21 -9.70
C VAL A 202 26.66 17.67 -9.68
N CYS A 203 26.35 16.74 -8.79
CA CYS A 203 25.00 16.18 -8.69
C CYS A 203 24.03 17.21 -8.10
N ASN A 204 24.44 17.98 -7.10
CA ASN A 204 23.61 19.03 -6.51
C ASN A 204 23.15 20.04 -7.57
N GLN A 205 24.09 20.53 -8.39
CA GLN A 205 23.80 21.48 -9.46
C GLN A 205 22.94 20.86 -10.57
N ARG A 206 23.21 19.61 -10.97
CA ARG A 206 22.44 18.91 -12.02
C ARG A 206 21.02 18.57 -11.61
N LYS A 207 20.80 18.13 -10.36
CA LYS A 207 19.46 17.81 -9.86
C LYS A 207 18.62 19.08 -9.81
N SER A 208 19.15 20.16 -9.22
CA SER A 208 18.42 21.41 -9.00
C SER A 208 17.07 21.11 -8.31
N GLU A 209 15.96 21.61 -8.84
CA GLU A 209 14.60 21.40 -8.31
C GLU A 209 13.91 20.10 -8.76
N SER A 210 14.64 19.24 -9.47
CA SER A 210 14.13 17.94 -9.95
C SER A 210 13.81 17.01 -8.78
N GLU A 211 12.85 16.13 -8.99
CA GLU A 211 12.47 15.14 -8.00
C GLU A 211 13.59 14.08 -7.84
N PRO A 212 14.03 13.75 -6.61
CA PRO A 212 15.17 12.86 -6.37
C PRO A 212 15.09 11.49 -7.06
N ILE A 213 13.93 10.83 -7.02
CA ILE A 213 13.75 9.50 -7.63
C ILE A 213 13.85 9.60 -9.15
N GLN A 214 13.28 10.65 -9.76
CA GLN A 214 13.42 10.90 -11.18
C GLN A 214 14.89 11.14 -11.57
N PHE A 215 15.62 11.93 -10.77
CA PHE A 215 17.04 12.20 -11.02
C PHE A 215 17.90 10.93 -10.93
N LEU A 216 17.67 10.09 -9.92
CA LEU A 216 18.33 8.79 -9.79
C LEU A 216 18.03 7.87 -10.97
N ARG A 217 16.77 7.79 -11.40
CA ARG A 217 16.37 7.01 -12.58
C ARG A 217 17.06 7.49 -13.84
N GLU A 218 17.21 8.80 -14.00
CA GLU A 218 17.93 9.36 -15.14
C GLU A 218 19.42 9.02 -15.10
N ASN A 219 20.07 9.15 -13.93
CA ASN A 219 21.46 8.73 -13.77
C ASN A 219 21.65 7.24 -14.12
N TYR A 220 20.74 6.37 -13.68
CA TYR A 220 20.76 4.95 -14.04
C TYR A 220 20.58 4.73 -15.55
N ARG A 221 19.61 5.40 -16.18
CA ARG A 221 19.39 5.33 -17.65
C ARG A 221 20.59 5.81 -18.46
N GLN A 222 21.30 6.82 -17.95
CA GLN A 222 22.52 7.36 -18.53
C GLN A 222 23.77 6.54 -18.19
N GLN A 223 23.62 5.38 -17.53
CA GLN A 223 24.72 4.48 -17.14
C GLN A 223 25.74 5.16 -16.19
N LEU A 224 25.31 6.18 -15.46
CA LEU A 224 26.09 6.81 -14.40
C LEU A 224 26.01 6.04 -13.07
N LEU A 225 25.06 5.11 -12.97
CA LEU A 225 24.91 4.17 -11.87
C LEU A 225 24.81 2.76 -12.45
N THR A 226 25.46 1.80 -11.82
CA THR A 226 25.21 0.38 -12.08
C THR A 226 23.88 -0.07 -11.48
N GLN A 227 23.40 -1.26 -11.87
CA GLN A 227 22.17 -1.81 -11.30
C GLN A 227 22.27 -2.04 -9.78
N GLY A 228 23.44 -2.48 -9.30
CA GLY A 228 23.66 -2.69 -7.86
C GLY A 228 23.79 -1.40 -7.05
N GLU A 229 24.10 -0.28 -7.70
CA GLU A 229 24.13 1.05 -7.05
C GLU A 229 22.77 1.74 -7.06
N PHE A 230 21.90 1.38 -8.01
CA PHE A 230 20.56 1.94 -8.13
C PHE A 230 19.52 1.24 -7.23
N LEU A 231 19.69 -0.07 -6.97
CA LEU A 231 18.80 -0.91 -6.16
C LEU A 231 19.19 -0.90 -4.68
#